data_AF-A0AB74HDY7-F1
#
_entry.id   AF-A0AB74HDY7-F1
#
_cell.length_a   1.000
_cell.length_b   1.000
_cell.length_c   1.000
_cell.angle_alpha   90.00
_cell.angle_beta   90.00
_cell.angle_gamma   90.00
#
_symmetry.space_group_name_H-M   'P 1'
#
loop_
_entity.id
_entity.type
_entity.pdbx_description
1 polymer ?
#
loop_
_entity_poly.entity_id
_entity_poly.type
_entity_poly.pdbx_seq_one_letter_code
_entity_poly.pdbx_strand_id
1 'polypeptide(L)'
;MIWLRRKSIEPGSRYVLGAEIANPRVSVSVPRTAHLAIIGESNSGKGSVLANLILQEVTNGGEIWFVDLKAGMEAENYAQVLDRKAYDIDEAEALLSDFNSGVNARAEQWRGKLRSLDDVQAVHRLLIVDEAADMIRSGASKKQSETCVELMRSILSRSRALNCTVVVATQNPRVSSSLPYRSLLLTTLALRLNSKSEAVMALGEDAVRRGARPWQIPFSRPGDGYLWDAETNRVKYLHVPFITDEEIHSLRRVVEAGDGRSVSESPATATATSKYRGTTTTPPVEMRDEGQR
;
A
#
# COMPACT_ATOMS: atom_id res chain seq x y z
N MET A 1 -9.41 12.54 11.17
CA MET A 1 -10.16 11.74 10.16
C MET A 1 -11.22 12.58 9.42
N ILE A 2 -10.89 13.75 8.85
CA ILE A 2 -11.88 14.67 8.23
C ILE A 2 -11.72 14.80 6.71
N TRP A 3 -10.60 14.38 6.11
CA TRP A 3 -10.32 14.65 4.69
C TRP A 3 -10.69 13.54 3.70
N LEU A 4 -11.08 12.35 4.19
CA LEU A 4 -11.40 11.18 3.36
C LEU A 4 -12.91 11.02 3.02
N ARG A 5 -13.73 12.04 3.23
CA ARG A 5 -15.13 11.99 2.78
C ARG A 5 -15.21 12.14 1.26
N ARG A 6 -15.16 10.99 0.58
CA ARG A 6 -15.60 10.73 -0.81
C ARG A 6 -15.13 11.77 -1.83
N LYS A 7 -13.83 11.78 -2.15
CA LYS A 7 -13.47 12.08 -3.54
C LYS A 7 -13.87 10.85 -4.35
N SER A 8 -14.77 11.02 -5.31
CA SER A 8 -15.11 9.96 -6.26
C SER A 8 -13.83 9.57 -6.99
N ILE A 9 -13.33 8.37 -6.72
CA ILE A 9 -12.26 7.77 -7.51
C ILE A 9 -12.84 7.62 -8.92
N GLU A 10 -12.16 8.20 -9.92
CA GLU A 10 -12.60 8.06 -11.31
C GLU A 10 -12.69 6.56 -11.65
N PRO A 11 -13.73 6.09 -12.36
CA PRO A 11 -13.85 4.69 -12.73
C PRO A 11 -12.57 4.16 -13.37
N GLY A 12 -12.02 3.06 -12.84
CA GLY A 12 -10.76 2.48 -13.30
C GLY A 12 -9.49 3.05 -12.65
N SER A 13 -9.59 4.06 -11.78
CA SER A 13 -8.48 4.53 -10.94
C SER A 13 -8.33 3.69 -9.67
N ARG A 14 -7.10 3.58 -9.16
CA ARG A 14 -6.82 2.97 -7.85
C ARG A 14 -6.57 4.01 -6.77
N TYR A 15 -5.79 5.04 -7.08
CA TYR A 15 -5.38 6.05 -6.11
C TYR A 15 -5.72 7.45 -6.58
N VAL A 16 -6.10 8.31 -5.65
CA VAL A 16 -6.15 9.76 -5.85
C VAL A 16 -4.87 10.34 -5.24
N LEU A 17 -4.02 10.96 -6.06
CA LEU A 17 -2.79 11.61 -5.59
C LEU A 17 -3.08 12.94 -4.91
N GLY A 18 -4.02 13.71 -5.46
CA GLY A 18 -4.22 15.08 -5.01
C GLY A 18 -5.22 15.83 -5.86
N ALA A 19 -5.02 17.15 -5.94
CA ALA A 19 -5.81 18.01 -6.82
C ALA A 19 -4.90 18.84 -7.72
N GLU A 20 -5.33 19.06 -8.95
CA GLU A 20 -4.66 19.95 -9.88
C GLU A 20 -4.62 21.37 -9.29
N ILE A 21 -3.48 22.06 -9.43
CA ILE A 21 -3.29 23.47 -9.02
C ILE A 21 -3.80 24.40 -10.15
N ALA A 22 -4.78 23.93 -10.92
CA ALA A 22 -5.54 24.68 -11.91
C ALA A 22 -6.95 24.96 -11.37
N ASN A 23 -7.70 25.84 -12.04
CA ASN A 23 -9.10 26.12 -11.73
C ASN A 23 -9.97 25.65 -12.90
N PRO A 24 -10.99 24.79 -12.69
CA PRO A 24 -11.39 24.18 -11.42
C PRO A 24 -10.36 23.16 -10.88
N ARG A 25 -10.31 23.00 -9.56
CA ARG A 25 -9.48 21.97 -8.91
C ARG A 25 -10.06 20.59 -9.21
N VAL A 26 -9.45 19.87 -10.14
CA VAL A 26 -9.84 18.50 -10.50
C VAL A 26 -8.96 17.51 -9.73
N SER A 27 -9.54 16.41 -9.26
CA SER A 27 -8.77 15.35 -8.61
C SER A 27 -7.84 14.68 -9.62
N VAL A 28 -6.60 14.41 -9.21
CA VAL A 28 -5.62 13.74 -10.06
C VAL A 28 -5.43 12.34 -9.53
N SER A 29 -5.70 11.35 -10.37
CA SER A 29 -5.70 9.93 -10.00
C SER A 29 -4.67 9.12 -10.79
N VAL A 30 -4.27 7.99 -10.22
CA VAL A 30 -3.47 6.95 -10.89
C VAL A 30 -4.40 5.80 -11.27
N PRO A 31 -4.44 5.42 -12.56
CA PRO A 31 -5.18 4.24 -13.02
C PRO A 31 -4.78 2.99 -12.24
N ARG A 32 -5.71 2.06 -12.01
CA ARG A 32 -5.40 0.73 -11.41
C ARG A 32 -4.37 -0.02 -12.23
N THR A 33 -4.39 0.20 -13.53
CA THR A 33 -3.43 -0.34 -14.46
C THR A 33 -2.22 0.59 -14.58
N ALA A 34 -1.73 1.29 -13.58
CA ALA A 34 -0.52 2.11 -13.77
C ALA A 34 0.47 1.87 -12.64
N HIS A 35 1.75 1.81 -13.01
CA HIS A 35 2.85 1.86 -12.08
C HIS A 35 3.33 3.30 -11.98
N LEU A 36 3.78 3.71 -10.80
CA LEU A 36 4.11 5.10 -10.51
C LEU A 36 5.58 5.23 -10.15
N ALA A 37 6.30 6.09 -10.86
CA ALA A 37 7.59 6.60 -10.42
C ALA A 37 7.38 7.91 -9.63
N ILE A 38 8.04 8.06 -8.48
CA ILE A 38 8.05 9.30 -7.70
C ILE A 38 9.49 9.79 -7.61
N ILE A 39 9.75 10.99 -8.12
CA ILE A 39 11.11 11.54 -8.15
C ILE A 39 11.07 12.91 -7.49
N GLY A 40 12.01 13.18 -6.60
CA GLY A 40 12.10 14.49 -5.99
C GLY A 40 13.19 14.58 -4.95
N GLU A 41 13.65 15.79 -4.71
CA GLU A 41 14.68 16.10 -3.72
C GLU A 41 14.25 15.77 -2.29
N SER A 42 15.19 15.80 -1.35
CA SER A 42 14.87 15.77 0.08
C SER A 42 13.86 16.86 0.43
N ASN A 43 12.93 16.53 1.34
CA ASN A 43 11.85 17.41 1.79
C ASN A 43 10.92 17.96 0.67
N SER A 44 10.86 17.29 -0.49
CA SER A 44 9.94 17.68 -1.57
C SER A 44 8.50 17.17 -1.38
N GLY A 45 8.26 16.33 -0.37
CA GLY A 45 6.95 15.74 -0.07
C GLY A 45 6.77 14.26 -0.46
N LYS A 46 7.85 13.55 -0.83
CA LYS A 46 7.78 12.11 -1.21
C LYS A 46 7.09 11.25 -0.15
N GLY A 47 7.47 11.41 1.13
CA GLY A 47 6.86 10.67 2.24
C GLY A 47 5.34 10.89 2.32
N SER A 48 4.86 12.11 2.09
CA SER A 48 3.43 12.38 2.04
C SER A 48 2.73 11.71 0.86
N VAL A 49 3.38 11.58 -0.30
CA VAL A 49 2.83 10.81 -1.43
C VAL A 49 2.66 9.34 -1.02
N LEU A 50 3.70 8.72 -0.48
CA LEU A 50 3.66 7.32 -0.04
C LEU A 50 2.62 7.11 1.05
N ALA A 51 2.56 7.99 2.05
CA ALA A 51 1.57 7.94 3.12
C ALA A 51 0.12 7.98 2.59
N ASN A 52 -0.17 8.86 1.62
CA ASN A 52 -1.51 8.94 1.00
C ASN A 52 -1.86 7.65 0.25
N LEU A 53 -0.89 7.03 -0.44
CA LEU A 53 -1.11 5.77 -1.15
C LEU A 53 -1.37 4.62 -0.17
N ILE A 54 -0.55 4.52 0.88
CA ILE A 54 -0.70 3.52 1.95
C ILE A 54 -2.05 3.67 2.64
N LEU A 55 -2.44 4.88 3.04
CA LEU A 55 -3.72 5.14 3.69
C LEU A 55 -4.91 4.70 2.82
N GLN A 56 -4.88 5.02 1.53
CA GLN A 56 -5.91 4.57 0.58
C GLN A 56 -5.91 3.05 0.44
N GLU A 57 -4.74 2.43 0.37
CA GLU A 57 -4.61 0.99 0.22
C GLU A 57 -5.12 0.22 1.43
N VAL A 58 -4.81 0.69 2.64
CA VAL A 58 -5.34 0.19 3.91
C VAL A 58 -6.87 0.32 3.95
N THR A 59 -7.39 1.49 3.54
CA THR A 59 -8.84 1.75 3.52
C THR A 59 -9.56 0.82 2.53
N ASN A 60 -8.92 0.49 1.41
CA ASN A 60 -9.45 -0.40 0.39
C ASN A 60 -9.20 -1.90 0.70
N GLY A 61 -8.57 -2.22 1.84
CA GLY A 61 -8.33 -3.61 2.26
C GLY A 61 -7.30 -4.37 1.43
N GLY A 62 -6.40 -3.69 0.72
CA GLY A 62 -5.38 -4.35 -0.10
C GLY A 62 -4.07 -4.65 0.62
N GLU A 63 -3.21 -5.46 0.00
CA GLU A 63 -1.91 -5.87 0.55
C GLU A 63 -0.81 -4.83 0.25
N ILE A 64 0.10 -4.58 1.20
CA ILE A 64 1.18 -3.60 1.10
C ILE A 64 2.52 -4.28 1.40
N TRP A 65 3.38 -4.27 0.40
CA TRP A 65 4.72 -4.84 0.41
C TRP A 65 5.72 -3.69 0.25
N PHE A 66 6.68 -3.57 1.16
CA PHE A 66 7.54 -2.39 1.24
C PHE A 66 9.03 -2.76 1.22
N VAL A 67 9.83 -2.05 0.42
CA VAL A 67 11.28 -2.18 0.38
C VAL A 67 11.91 -0.85 0.80
N ASP A 68 12.64 -0.86 1.91
CA ASP A 68 13.37 0.29 2.49
C ASP A 68 14.78 -0.13 2.85
N LEU A 69 15.72 0.06 1.92
CA LEU A 69 17.12 -0.36 2.09
C LEU A 69 17.94 0.57 2.99
N LYS A 70 17.30 1.57 3.63
CA LYS A 70 17.92 2.48 4.61
C LYS A 70 17.64 2.03 6.04
N ALA A 71 17.78 0.73 6.29
CA ALA A 71 17.56 0.12 7.61
C ALA A 71 16.16 0.38 8.20
N GLY A 72 15.15 0.59 7.35
CA GLY A 72 13.75 0.68 7.78
C GLY A 72 13.30 2.01 8.37
N MET A 73 14.08 3.09 8.22
CA MET A 73 13.76 4.40 8.79
C MET A 73 12.37 4.92 8.38
N GLU A 74 11.93 4.63 7.16
CA GLU A 74 10.61 5.05 6.66
C GLU A 74 9.57 3.94 6.81
N ALA A 75 9.96 2.69 6.56
CA ALA A 75 9.05 1.55 6.64
C ALA A 75 8.49 1.29 8.04
N GLU A 76 9.26 1.57 9.10
CA GLU A 76 8.81 1.38 10.49
C GLU A 76 7.62 2.26 10.87
N ASN A 77 7.47 3.44 10.25
CA ASN A 77 6.30 4.31 10.45
C ASN A 77 4.98 3.62 10.06
N TYR A 78 5.05 2.62 9.18
CA TYR A 78 3.91 1.90 8.64
C TYR A 78 3.84 0.45 9.11
N ALA A 79 4.73 -0.01 9.99
CA ALA A 79 4.91 -1.44 10.32
C ALA A 79 3.60 -2.16 10.69
N GLN A 80 2.67 -1.46 11.36
CA GLN A 80 1.35 -1.96 11.76
C GLN A 80 0.39 -2.26 10.60
N VAL A 81 0.68 -1.79 9.39
CA VAL A 81 -0.13 -2.01 8.19
C VAL A 81 0.60 -2.68 7.04
N LEU A 82 1.90 -2.96 7.13
CA LEU A 82 2.64 -3.67 6.08
C LEU A 82 2.43 -5.19 6.20
N ASP A 83 2.18 -5.89 5.09
CA ASP A 83 2.12 -7.37 5.07
C ASP A 83 3.51 -8.01 4.94
N ARG A 84 4.40 -7.33 4.20
CA ARG A 84 5.77 -7.76 3.94
C ARG A 84 6.67 -6.54 3.90
N LYS A 85 7.89 -6.68 4.42
CA LYS A 85 8.90 -5.61 4.45
C LYS A 85 10.31 -6.17 4.24
N ALA A 86 11.19 -5.35 3.68
CA ALA A 86 12.60 -5.66 3.46
C ALA A 86 13.47 -4.44 3.78
N TYR A 87 14.51 -4.65 4.59
CA TYR A 87 15.41 -3.61 5.11
C TYR A 87 16.82 -3.66 4.52
N ASP A 88 17.17 -4.78 3.90
CA ASP A 88 18.43 -4.97 3.21
C ASP A 88 18.22 -5.65 1.85
N ILE A 89 19.31 -5.84 1.12
CA ILE A 89 19.26 -6.35 -0.26
C ILE A 89 18.88 -7.83 -0.32
N ASP A 90 19.18 -8.61 0.73
CA ASP A 90 18.88 -10.03 0.78
C ASP A 90 17.38 -10.23 1.04
N GLU A 91 16.83 -9.48 1.99
CA GLU A 91 15.39 -9.43 2.25
C GLU A 91 14.63 -8.90 1.03
N ALA A 92 15.18 -7.91 0.32
CA ALA A 92 14.55 -7.36 -0.88
C ALA A 92 14.52 -8.37 -2.02
N GLU A 93 15.60 -9.12 -2.25
CA GLU A 93 15.61 -10.21 -3.24
C GLU A 93 14.54 -11.26 -2.94
N ALA A 94 14.46 -11.70 -1.68
CA ALA A 94 13.44 -12.67 -1.25
C ALA A 94 12.01 -12.12 -1.42
N LEU A 95 11.76 -10.90 -0.97
CA LEU A 95 10.46 -10.23 -1.09
C LEU A 95 10.03 -10.08 -2.55
N LEU A 96 10.93 -9.62 -3.43
CA LEU A 96 10.65 -9.45 -4.86
C LEU A 96 10.42 -10.79 -5.56
N SER A 97 11.15 -11.84 -5.17
CA SER A 97 10.96 -13.20 -5.68
C SER A 97 9.57 -13.74 -5.32
N ASP A 98 9.16 -13.57 -4.06
CA ASP A 98 7.82 -13.94 -3.58
C ASP A 98 6.73 -13.15 -4.29
N PHE A 99 6.91 -11.84 -4.44
CA PHE A 99 5.97 -10.98 -5.14
C PHE A 99 5.77 -11.45 -6.59
N ASN A 100 6.89 -11.70 -7.29
CA ASN A 100 6.90 -12.16 -8.68
C ASN A 100 6.25 -13.54 -8.83
N SER A 101 6.47 -14.44 -7.87
CA SER A 101 5.80 -15.75 -7.80
C SER A 101 4.29 -15.61 -7.64
N GLY A 102 3.84 -14.69 -6.78
CA GLY A 102 2.42 -14.36 -6.64
C GLY A 102 1.80 -13.78 -7.91
N VAL A 103 2.54 -12.93 -8.65
CA VAL A 103 2.13 -12.43 -9.97
C VAL A 103 1.97 -13.59 -10.95
N ASN A 104 2.91 -14.54 -10.98
CA ASN A 104 2.84 -15.70 -11.86
C ASN A 104 1.63 -16.61 -11.53
N ALA A 105 1.38 -16.87 -10.25
CA ALA A 105 0.22 -17.65 -9.81
C ALA A 105 -1.11 -17.02 -10.25
N ARG A 106 -1.25 -15.68 -10.11
CA ARG A 106 -2.44 -14.96 -10.62
C ARG A 106 -2.55 -15.06 -12.14
N ALA A 107 -1.43 -14.91 -12.85
CA ALA A 107 -1.39 -15.01 -14.31
C ALA A 107 -1.82 -16.40 -14.80
N GLU A 108 -1.39 -17.47 -14.13
CA GLU A 108 -1.76 -18.85 -14.43
C GLU A 108 -3.23 -19.11 -14.13
N GLN A 109 -3.71 -18.69 -12.96
CA GLN A 109 -5.10 -18.88 -12.55
C GLN A 109 -6.10 -18.23 -13.51
N TRP A 110 -5.77 -17.04 -14.03
CA TRP A 110 -6.65 -16.22 -14.86
C TRP A 110 -6.31 -16.23 -16.35
N ARG A 111 -5.33 -17.03 -16.76
CA ARG A 111 -4.90 -17.16 -18.16
C ARG A 111 -6.08 -17.50 -19.07
N GLY A 112 -6.35 -16.63 -20.03
CA GLY A 112 -7.44 -16.81 -21.00
C GLY A 112 -8.85 -16.60 -20.44
N LYS A 113 -9.01 -16.27 -19.16
CA LYS A 113 -10.32 -16.04 -18.51
C LYS A 113 -10.70 -14.56 -18.50
N LEU A 114 -9.77 -13.70 -18.07
CA LEU A 114 -9.97 -12.24 -18.00
C LEU A 114 -8.74 -11.51 -18.53
N ARG A 115 -8.96 -10.30 -19.05
CA ARG A 115 -7.88 -9.43 -19.55
C ARG A 115 -7.24 -8.60 -18.44
N SER A 116 -7.99 -8.25 -17.41
CA SER A 116 -7.53 -7.53 -16.23
C SER A 116 -8.33 -7.98 -15.01
N LEU A 117 -7.68 -7.95 -13.85
CA LEU A 117 -8.30 -8.27 -12.56
C LEU A 117 -8.59 -7.00 -11.77
N ASP A 118 -9.64 -7.04 -10.97
CA ASP A 118 -9.95 -6.04 -9.94
C ASP A 118 -10.15 -6.72 -8.57
N ASP A 119 -10.63 -5.93 -7.60
CA ASP A 119 -10.77 -6.36 -6.20
C ASP A 119 -11.81 -7.48 -6.03
N VAL A 120 -12.66 -7.75 -7.03
CA VAL A 120 -13.60 -8.88 -7.02
C VAL A 120 -12.87 -10.20 -7.28
N GLN A 121 -11.81 -10.20 -8.11
CA GLN A 121 -11.09 -11.44 -8.46
C GLN A 121 -9.85 -11.68 -7.61
N ALA A 122 -9.17 -10.64 -7.16
CA ALA A 122 -7.96 -10.76 -6.36
C ALA A 122 -7.80 -9.52 -5.48
N VAL A 123 -7.41 -9.71 -4.22
CA VAL A 123 -7.01 -8.60 -3.34
C VAL A 123 -5.91 -7.79 -4.03
N HIS A 124 -6.06 -6.46 -4.11
CA HIS A 124 -5.05 -5.61 -4.73
C HIS A 124 -3.74 -5.71 -3.94
N ARG A 125 -2.60 -5.69 -4.65
CA ARG A 125 -1.28 -5.69 -4.02
C ARG A 125 -0.45 -4.50 -4.45
N LEU A 126 -0.03 -3.70 -3.48
CA LEU A 126 0.84 -2.55 -3.64
C LEU A 126 2.28 -2.92 -3.26
N LEU A 127 3.21 -2.82 -4.21
CA LEU A 127 4.65 -2.88 -3.95
C LEU A 127 5.21 -1.46 -3.92
N ILE A 128 5.84 -1.06 -2.82
CA ILE A 128 6.55 0.22 -2.71
C ILE A 128 8.05 -0.06 -2.57
N VAL A 129 8.84 0.65 -3.36
CA VAL A 129 10.30 0.73 -3.21
C VAL A 129 10.64 2.20 -2.91
N ASP A 130 11.00 2.52 -1.66
CA ASP A 130 11.13 3.92 -1.21
C ASP A 130 12.33 4.66 -1.82
N GLU A 131 13.48 4.00 -1.90
CA GLU A 131 14.66 4.52 -2.60
C GLU A 131 15.24 3.45 -3.50
N ALA A 132 14.77 3.41 -4.75
CA ALA A 132 15.25 2.42 -5.72
C ALA A 132 16.73 2.59 -6.09
N ALA A 133 17.32 3.77 -5.90
CA ALA A 133 18.75 3.95 -6.13
C ALA A 133 19.59 3.08 -5.17
N ASP A 134 19.11 2.81 -3.96
CA ASP A 134 19.84 2.01 -2.94
C ASP A 134 19.88 0.51 -3.29
N MET A 135 19.01 0.08 -4.20
CA MET A 135 19.01 -1.27 -4.76
C MET A 135 20.16 -1.47 -5.75
N ILE A 136 20.69 -0.39 -6.33
CA ILE A 136 21.75 -0.43 -7.35
C ILE A 136 23.11 -0.45 -6.64
N ARG A 137 23.67 -1.66 -6.43
CA ARG A 137 24.92 -1.88 -5.68
C ARG A 137 26.04 -2.38 -6.58
N SER A 138 27.28 -2.15 -6.15
CA SER A 138 28.50 -2.63 -6.81
C SER A 138 29.31 -3.55 -5.88
N GLY A 139 30.39 -4.14 -6.38
CA GLY A 139 31.23 -5.05 -5.60
C GLY A 139 30.51 -6.35 -5.23
N ALA A 140 30.60 -6.76 -3.96
CA ALA A 140 30.10 -8.05 -3.49
C ALA A 140 28.58 -8.26 -3.71
N SER A 141 27.77 -7.20 -3.55
CA SER A 141 26.31 -7.26 -3.73
C SER A 141 25.85 -7.01 -5.18
N LYS A 142 26.77 -6.90 -6.16
CA LYS A 142 26.41 -6.60 -7.56
C LYS A 142 25.46 -7.64 -8.15
N LYS A 143 25.73 -8.93 -7.94
CA LYS A 143 24.92 -10.02 -8.49
C LYS A 143 23.48 -10.00 -7.97
N GLN A 144 23.31 -9.74 -6.68
CA GLN A 144 21.99 -9.65 -6.04
C GLN A 144 21.23 -8.41 -6.50
N SER A 145 21.94 -7.28 -6.65
CA SER A 145 21.38 -6.06 -7.25
C SER A 145 20.86 -6.32 -8.68
N GLU A 146 21.63 -7.04 -9.50
CA GLU A 146 21.20 -7.45 -10.85
C GLU A 146 19.96 -8.36 -10.80
N THR A 147 19.92 -9.34 -9.90
CA THR A 147 18.73 -10.19 -9.68
C THR A 147 17.50 -9.37 -9.31
N CYS A 148 17.61 -8.44 -8.35
CA CYS A 148 16.50 -7.59 -7.94
C CYS A 148 15.99 -6.72 -9.10
N VAL A 149 16.90 -6.19 -9.92
CA VAL A 149 16.54 -5.40 -11.11
C VAL A 149 15.79 -6.25 -12.14
N GLU A 150 16.21 -7.49 -12.37
CA GLU A 150 15.50 -8.42 -13.27
C GLU A 150 14.11 -8.78 -12.72
N LEU A 151 13.98 -9.03 -11.42
CA LEU A 151 12.69 -9.24 -10.77
C LEU A 151 11.77 -8.02 -10.94
N MET A 152 12.27 -6.80 -10.72
CA MET A 152 11.50 -5.57 -10.93
C MET A 152 11.02 -5.43 -12.38
N ARG A 153 11.87 -5.71 -13.38
CA ARG A 153 11.46 -5.74 -14.80
C ARG A 153 10.36 -6.76 -15.06
N SER A 154 10.51 -7.95 -14.49
CA SER A 154 9.56 -9.06 -14.56
C SER A 154 8.19 -8.66 -13.98
N ILE A 155 8.18 -8.04 -12.80
CA ILE A 155 6.97 -7.58 -12.12
C ILE A 155 6.31 -6.44 -12.88
N LEU A 156 7.05 -5.38 -13.24
CA LEU A 156 6.51 -4.20 -13.93
C LEU A 156 5.88 -4.55 -15.28
N SER A 157 6.43 -5.54 -16.00
CA SER A 157 5.91 -5.95 -17.30
C SER A 157 4.62 -6.77 -17.25
N ARG A 158 4.37 -7.52 -16.16
CA ARG A 158 3.25 -8.48 -16.07
C ARG A 158 2.15 -8.09 -15.09
N SER A 159 2.47 -7.30 -14.07
CA SER A 159 1.60 -7.15 -12.90
C SER A 159 0.46 -6.13 -13.09
N ARG A 160 0.59 -5.19 -14.03
CA ARG A 160 -0.40 -4.13 -14.37
C ARG A 160 -1.83 -4.65 -14.58
N ALA A 161 -1.99 -5.83 -15.18
CA ALA A 161 -3.29 -6.44 -15.44
C ALA A 161 -3.76 -7.41 -14.32
N LEU A 162 -2.92 -7.69 -13.33
CA LEU A 162 -3.14 -8.74 -12.32
C LEU A 162 -3.47 -8.17 -10.94
N ASN A 163 -4.09 -6.99 -10.94
CA ASN A 163 -4.46 -6.22 -9.77
C ASN A 163 -3.28 -5.92 -8.82
N CYS A 164 -2.14 -5.52 -9.40
CA CYS A 164 -0.98 -5.11 -8.66
C CYS A 164 -0.51 -3.73 -9.12
N THR A 165 -0.13 -2.88 -8.18
CA THR A 165 0.53 -1.60 -8.46
C THR A 165 1.93 -1.61 -7.87
N VAL A 166 2.90 -1.17 -8.68
CA VAL A 166 4.27 -0.91 -8.24
C VAL A 166 4.48 0.60 -8.17
N VAL A 167 4.98 1.06 -7.03
CA VAL A 167 5.41 2.43 -6.79
C VAL A 167 6.90 2.41 -6.52
N VAL A 168 7.64 3.19 -7.29
CA VAL A 168 9.10 3.31 -7.14
C VAL A 168 9.43 4.77 -6.87
N ALA A 169 10.02 5.04 -5.72
CA ALA A 169 10.50 6.36 -5.35
C ALA A 169 12.02 6.43 -5.45
N THR A 170 12.53 7.62 -5.78
CA THR A 170 13.96 7.92 -5.74
C THR A 170 14.23 9.41 -5.56
N GLN A 171 15.30 9.71 -4.82
CA GLN A 171 15.86 11.06 -4.74
C GLN A 171 16.81 11.37 -5.90
N ASN A 172 17.31 10.35 -6.59
CA ASN A 172 18.29 10.53 -7.65
C ASN A 172 17.60 10.89 -8.98
N PRO A 173 17.77 12.11 -9.50
CA PRO A 173 17.14 12.52 -10.76
C PRO A 173 17.71 11.78 -11.98
N ARG A 174 18.87 11.11 -11.85
CA ARG A 174 19.48 10.28 -12.90
C ARG A 174 18.83 8.90 -12.98
N VAL A 175 17.55 8.89 -13.35
CA VAL A 175 16.74 7.67 -13.51
C VAL A 175 17.32 6.68 -14.52
N SER A 176 18.18 7.11 -15.44
CA SER A 176 18.88 6.18 -16.33
C SER A 176 19.80 5.21 -15.59
N SER A 177 20.39 5.65 -14.48
CA SER A 177 21.23 4.84 -13.60
C SER A 177 20.48 4.28 -12.40
N SER A 178 19.60 5.06 -11.76
CA SER A 178 18.88 4.61 -10.56
C SER A 178 17.67 3.73 -10.88
N LEU A 179 17.07 3.87 -12.06
CA LEU A 179 15.89 3.11 -12.51
C LEU A 179 16.15 2.43 -13.86
N PRO A 180 16.90 1.31 -13.90
CA PRO A 180 17.25 0.61 -15.13
C PRO A 180 16.04 -0.03 -15.85
N TYR A 181 14.84 0.10 -15.30
CA TYR A 181 13.53 -0.32 -15.83
C TYR A 181 12.57 0.86 -16.08
N ARG A 182 13.08 2.12 -16.12
CA ARG A 182 12.25 3.34 -16.28
C ARG A 182 11.30 3.32 -17.49
N SER A 183 11.63 2.61 -18.56
CA SER A 183 10.77 2.50 -19.75
C SER A 183 9.43 1.79 -19.47
N LEU A 184 9.34 1.03 -18.37
CA LEU A 184 8.12 0.37 -17.91
C LEU A 184 7.31 1.26 -16.94
N LEU A 185 7.87 2.38 -16.49
CA LEU A 185 7.25 3.35 -15.60
C LEU A 185 6.74 4.54 -16.43
N LEU A 186 5.56 4.37 -17.02
CA LEU A 186 4.96 5.35 -17.95
C LEU A 186 4.33 6.54 -17.23
N THR A 187 4.05 6.40 -15.93
CA THR A 187 3.50 7.47 -15.09
C THR A 187 4.56 7.90 -14.06
N THR A 188 4.97 9.16 -14.13
CA THR A 188 6.02 9.71 -13.26
C THR A 188 5.56 10.99 -12.60
N LEU A 189 5.55 11.03 -11.28
CA LEU A 189 5.37 12.23 -10.48
C LEU A 189 6.73 12.82 -10.12
N ALA A 190 7.08 13.96 -10.73
CA ALA A 190 8.23 14.74 -10.30
C ALA A 190 7.79 15.83 -9.31
N LEU A 191 8.19 15.69 -8.05
CA LEU A 191 8.12 16.76 -7.05
C LEU A 191 9.24 17.78 -7.31
N ARG A 192 9.51 18.67 -6.35
CA ARG A 192 10.59 19.66 -6.46
C ARG A 192 11.94 19.01 -6.84
N LEU A 193 12.57 19.56 -7.88
CA LEU A 193 13.94 19.26 -8.33
C LEU A 193 14.80 20.53 -8.24
N ASN A 194 16.13 20.42 -8.32
CA ASN A 194 17.03 21.56 -8.18
C ASN A 194 17.31 22.28 -9.51
N SER A 195 17.17 21.60 -10.66
CA SER A 195 17.46 22.22 -11.95
C SER A 195 16.61 21.71 -13.11
N LYS A 196 16.56 22.49 -14.20
CA LYS A 196 15.96 22.05 -15.47
C LYS A 196 16.64 20.79 -16.02
N SER A 197 17.96 20.67 -15.84
CA SER A 197 18.72 19.50 -16.28
C SER A 197 18.25 18.24 -15.56
N GLU A 198 18.08 18.29 -14.24
CA GLU A 198 17.52 17.18 -13.46
C GLU A 198 16.09 16.83 -13.87
N ALA A 199 15.27 17.84 -14.19
CA ALA A 199 13.92 17.58 -14.68
C ALA A 199 13.89 16.86 -16.02
N VAL A 200 14.79 17.21 -16.95
CA VAL A 200 14.97 16.48 -18.21
C VAL A 200 15.46 15.06 -17.95
N MET A 201 16.37 14.86 -16.99
CA MET A 201 16.82 13.51 -16.62
C MET A 201 15.67 12.67 -16.06
N ALA A 202 14.87 13.23 -15.14
CA ALA A 202 13.82 12.56 -14.41
C ALA A 202 12.57 12.26 -15.25
N LEU A 203 12.09 13.24 -16.03
CA LEU A 203 10.84 13.16 -16.78
C LEU A 203 11.03 12.96 -18.29
N GLY A 204 12.24 13.20 -18.81
CA GLY A 204 12.50 13.30 -20.23
C GLY A 204 12.21 14.67 -20.82
N GLU A 205 12.78 14.94 -21.99
CA GLU A 205 12.67 16.23 -22.69
C GLU A 205 11.22 16.56 -23.07
N ASP A 206 10.40 15.56 -23.42
CA ASP A 206 9.04 15.79 -23.90
C ASP A 206 8.12 16.38 -22.83
N ALA A 207 8.16 15.82 -21.61
CA ALA A 207 7.42 16.34 -20.46
C ALA A 207 7.81 17.80 -20.18
N VAL A 208 9.11 18.11 -20.23
CA VAL A 208 9.62 19.47 -20.05
C VAL A 208 9.14 20.38 -21.19
N ARG A 209 9.20 19.99 -22.45
CA ARG A 209 8.64 20.81 -23.55
C ARG A 209 7.15 21.10 -23.37
N ARG A 210 6.40 20.13 -22.83
CA ARG A 210 4.95 20.23 -22.57
C ARG A 210 4.56 21.01 -21.32
N GLY A 211 5.53 21.58 -20.60
CA GLY A 211 5.26 22.49 -19.49
C GLY A 211 5.56 21.93 -18.10
N ALA A 212 6.14 20.75 -17.96
CA ALA A 212 6.62 20.29 -16.66
C ALA A 212 7.77 21.18 -16.17
N ARG A 213 7.62 21.80 -15.00
CA ARG A 213 8.61 22.72 -14.41
C ARG A 213 8.92 22.39 -12.93
N PRO A 214 9.28 21.13 -12.59
CA PRO A 214 9.51 20.75 -11.18
C PRO A 214 10.64 21.54 -10.49
N TRP A 215 11.60 22.08 -11.26
CA TRP A 215 12.67 22.93 -10.72
C TRP A 215 12.24 24.35 -10.34
N GLN A 216 11.02 24.74 -10.70
CA GLN A 216 10.44 26.03 -10.33
C GLN A 216 9.54 25.92 -9.10
N ILE A 217 9.34 24.71 -8.56
CA ILE A 217 8.56 24.51 -7.34
C ILE A 217 9.36 25.07 -6.15
N PRO A 218 8.83 26.04 -5.39
CA PRO A 218 9.55 26.60 -4.25
C PRO A 218 9.63 25.62 -3.08
N PHE A 219 10.67 25.76 -2.25
CA PHE A 219 10.87 24.93 -1.04
C PHE A 219 9.69 24.98 -0.06
N SER A 220 8.92 26.07 -0.04
CA SER A 220 7.73 26.26 0.81
C SER A 220 6.50 25.48 0.35
N ARG A 221 6.59 24.72 -0.75
CA ARG A 221 5.48 23.96 -1.32
C ARG A 221 5.80 22.47 -1.47
N PRO A 222 6.12 21.76 -0.37
CA PRO A 222 6.22 20.31 -0.41
C PRO A 222 4.87 19.69 -0.82
N GLY A 223 4.93 18.57 -1.54
CA GLY A 223 3.75 17.88 -2.09
C GLY A 223 3.26 18.43 -3.43
N ASP A 224 3.74 19.61 -3.86
CA ASP A 224 3.53 20.05 -5.23
C ASP A 224 4.40 19.23 -6.20
N GLY A 225 3.83 18.87 -7.34
CA GLY A 225 4.54 18.09 -8.35
C GLY A 225 3.88 18.11 -9.71
N TYR A 226 4.64 17.69 -10.71
CA TYR A 226 4.18 17.49 -12.08
C TYR A 226 4.03 15.99 -12.34
N LEU A 227 2.80 15.54 -12.57
CA LEU A 227 2.51 14.20 -13.04
C LEU A 227 2.65 14.16 -14.56
N TRP A 228 3.57 13.36 -15.04
CA TRP A 228 3.77 13.04 -16.44
C TRP A 228 3.19 11.66 -16.74
N ASP A 229 2.32 11.59 -17.74
CA ASP A 229 1.82 10.35 -18.30
C ASP A 229 2.30 10.23 -19.76
N ALA A 230 3.22 9.30 -19.99
CA ALA A 230 3.82 9.06 -21.29
C ALA A 230 2.87 8.36 -22.28
N GLU A 231 1.82 7.66 -21.81
CA GLU A 231 0.83 7.04 -22.70
C GLU A 231 -0.05 8.11 -23.34
N THR A 232 -0.50 9.08 -22.54
CA THR A 232 -1.38 10.16 -23.02
C THR A 232 -0.64 11.43 -23.41
N ASN A 233 0.67 11.48 -23.17
CA ASN A 233 1.53 12.67 -23.34
C ASN A 233 0.98 13.90 -22.61
N ARG A 234 0.46 13.70 -21.40
CA ARG A 234 -0.13 14.76 -20.57
C ARG A 234 0.73 15.07 -19.36
N VAL A 235 0.89 16.37 -19.11
CA VAL A 235 1.45 16.92 -17.88
C VAL A 235 0.31 17.50 -17.06
N LYS A 236 0.23 17.14 -15.78
CA LYS A 236 -0.67 17.76 -14.80
C LYS A 236 0.14 18.33 -13.65
N TYR A 237 -0.13 19.56 -13.23
CA TYR A 237 0.50 20.16 -12.06
C TYR A 237 -0.45 20.06 -10.86
N LEU A 238 -0.05 19.34 -9.82
CA LEU A 238 -0.91 18.97 -8.71
C LEU A 238 -0.27 19.23 -7.35
N HIS A 239 -1.12 19.30 -6.33
CA HIS A 239 -0.73 19.30 -4.93
C HIS A 239 -1.20 17.99 -4.26
N VAL A 240 -0.25 17.27 -3.68
CA VAL A 240 -0.48 16.10 -2.82
C VAL A 240 -0.64 16.58 -1.38
N PRO A 241 -1.73 16.23 -0.69
CA PRO A 241 -1.95 16.63 0.70
C PRO A 241 -0.87 16.09 1.65
N PHE A 242 -0.51 16.89 2.64
CA PHE A 242 0.30 16.45 3.75
C PHE A 242 -0.50 15.49 4.65
N ILE A 243 0.15 14.44 5.14
CA ILE A 243 -0.39 13.51 6.15
C ILE A 243 0.50 13.65 7.37
N THR A 244 -0.11 13.83 8.55
CA THR A 244 0.65 13.99 9.79
C THR A 244 1.17 12.66 10.31
N ASP A 245 2.21 12.69 11.13
CA ASP A 245 2.73 11.48 11.78
C ASP A 245 1.65 10.82 12.65
N GLU A 246 0.81 11.60 13.34
CA GLU A 246 -0.33 11.07 14.09
C GLU A 246 -1.29 10.27 13.20
N GLU A 247 -1.61 10.80 12.00
CA GLU A 247 -2.44 10.08 11.03
C GLU A 247 -1.77 8.78 10.58
N ILE A 248 -0.47 8.78 10.30
CA ILE A 248 0.31 7.59 9.94
C ILE A 248 0.28 6.54 11.07
N HIS A 249 0.59 6.94 12.30
CA HIS A 249 0.60 6.05 13.46
C HIS A 249 -0.80 5.55 13.86
N SER A 250 -1.85 6.28 13.48
CA SER A 250 -3.24 5.86 13.68
C SER A 250 -3.73 4.82 12.67
N LEU A 251 -2.97 4.56 11.59
CA LEU A 251 -3.34 3.56 10.60
C LEU A 251 -3.52 2.19 11.24
N ARG A 252 -4.64 1.54 10.93
CA ARG A 252 -4.94 0.17 11.37
C ARG A 252 -5.51 -0.58 10.18
N ARG A 253 -5.15 -1.86 10.05
CA ARG A 253 -5.81 -2.77 9.12
C ARG A 253 -7.29 -2.87 9.49
N VAL A 254 -8.16 -2.75 8.50
CA VAL A 254 -9.56 -3.12 8.67
C VAL A 254 -9.58 -4.64 8.74
N VAL A 255 -9.64 -5.18 9.96
CA VAL A 255 -9.98 -6.59 10.15
C VAL A 255 -11.46 -6.67 9.85
N GLU A 256 -11.83 -7.24 8.70
CA GLU A 256 -13.20 -7.73 8.56
C GLU A 256 -13.40 -8.74 9.69
N ALA A 257 -14.23 -8.35 10.67
CA ALA A 257 -14.70 -9.29 11.68
C ALA A 257 -15.35 -10.42 10.89
N GLY A 258 -14.64 -11.55 10.78
CA GLY A 258 -15.11 -12.74 10.10
C GLY A 258 -16.52 -13.01 10.60
N ASP A 259 -17.43 -13.20 9.65
CA ASP A 259 -18.87 -13.40 9.81
C ASP A 259 -19.14 -14.33 11.00
N GLY A 260 -19.27 -13.71 12.17
CA GLY A 260 -19.56 -14.36 13.43
C GLY A 260 -21.03 -14.67 13.42
N ARG A 261 -21.41 -15.67 12.63
CA ARG A 261 -22.71 -16.32 12.78
C ARG A 261 -22.85 -16.73 14.23
N SER A 262 -23.67 -15.94 14.91
CA SER A 262 -24.27 -16.23 16.18
C SER A 262 -24.80 -17.67 16.19
N VAL A 263 -24.16 -18.55 16.95
CA VAL A 263 -24.91 -19.58 17.66
C VAL A 263 -25.30 -18.94 18.98
N SER A 264 -26.49 -18.38 19.00
CA SER A 264 -27.17 -18.03 20.24
C SER A 264 -27.55 -19.33 20.96
N GLU A 265 -26.65 -19.90 21.75
CA GLU A 265 -27.07 -20.78 22.85
C GLU A 265 -27.49 -19.88 24.01
N SER A 266 -28.78 -19.50 24.02
CA SER A 266 -29.43 -19.19 25.29
C SER A 266 -29.54 -20.51 26.08
N PRO A 267 -29.16 -20.54 27.36
CA PRO A 267 -29.37 -21.72 28.18
C PRO A 267 -30.87 -21.88 28.43
N ALA A 268 -31.47 -22.89 27.82
CA ALA A 268 -32.79 -23.37 28.19
C ALA A 268 -32.75 -23.88 29.64
N THR A 269 -33.15 -23.04 30.59
CA THR A 269 -33.47 -23.48 31.95
C THR A 269 -34.87 -24.05 31.94
N ALA A 270 -34.99 -25.35 31.71
CA ALA A 270 -36.21 -26.09 31.99
C ALA A 270 -35.87 -27.56 32.21
N THR A 271 -35.76 -27.97 33.48
CA THR A 271 -36.56 -29.11 33.98
C THR A 271 -36.40 -29.27 35.50
N ALA A 272 -37.52 -29.16 36.21
CA ALA A 272 -37.77 -29.96 37.39
C ALA A 272 -39.27 -30.21 37.50
N THR A 273 -39.68 -31.33 36.88
CA THR A 273 -40.99 -31.94 37.00
C THR A 273 -41.26 -32.37 38.44
N SER A 274 -42.36 -31.86 38.99
CA SER A 274 -43.07 -32.46 40.11
C SER A 274 -43.76 -33.75 39.67
N LYS A 275 -43.47 -34.87 40.37
CA LYS A 275 -44.47 -35.88 40.76
C LYS A 275 -43.89 -36.89 41.75
N TYR A 276 -44.44 -36.84 42.95
CA TYR A 276 -44.45 -37.90 43.97
C TYR A 276 -45.05 -39.22 43.44
N ARG A 277 -44.40 -40.36 43.72
CA ARG A 277 -45.00 -41.51 44.44
C ARG A 277 -43.94 -42.61 44.67
N GLY A 278 -43.58 -42.81 45.93
CA GLY A 278 -42.84 -43.96 46.43
C GLY A 278 -43.13 -44.09 47.91
N THR A 279 -44.01 -45.02 48.25
CA THR A 279 -44.53 -45.32 49.59
C THR A 279 -43.52 -46.07 50.44
N THR A 280 -43.55 -45.80 51.76
CA THR A 280 -43.24 -46.71 52.91
C THR A 280 -41.79 -47.23 53.01
N THR A 281 -41.07 -47.16 54.13
CA THR A 281 -41.41 -47.38 55.56
C THR A 281 -40.24 -46.90 56.44
N THR A 282 -40.54 -46.04 57.43
CA THR A 282 -40.22 -46.04 58.90
C THR A 282 -38.91 -46.62 59.49
N PRO A 283 -38.50 -46.23 60.73
CA PRO A 283 -37.28 -45.46 61.02
C PRO A 283 -36.32 -46.17 62.01
N PRO A 284 -35.27 -45.49 62.51
CA PRO A 284 -35.30 -45.04 63.92
C PRO A 284 -34.59 -43.66 64.13
N VAL A 285 -35.09 -42.73 64.96
CA VAL A 285 -34.88 -42.51 66.42
C VAL A 285 -33.85 -41.40 66.72
N GLU A 286 -34.30 -40.45 67.56
CA GLU A 286 -33.64 -39.52 68.50
C GLU A 286 -32.66 -38.45 67.98
N MET A 287 -32.94 -37.15 68.13
CA MET A 287 -33.07 -36.28 69.33
C MET A 287 -31.76 -35.56 69.67
N ARG A 288 -31.92 -34.24 69.78
CA ARG A 288 -31.10 -33.33 70.56
C ARG A 288 -31.25 -33.64 72.06
N ASP A 289 -30.52 -32.84 72.82
CA ASP A 289 -30.61 -32.63 74.26
C ASP A 289 -29.79 -33.62 75.08
N GLU A 290 -29.00 -33.24 76.07
CA GLU A 290 -28.94 -32.06 76.95
C GLU A 290 -27.50 -32.07 77.50
N GLY A 291 -26.86 -31.03 78.02
CA GLY A 291 -27.33 -29.79 78.58
C GLY A 291 -26.22 -29.23 79.52
N GLN A 292 -26.59 -28.17 80.21
CA GLN A 292 -25.97 -27.60 81.41
C GLN A 292 -24.72 -26.70 81.26
N ARG A 293 -25.07 -25.41 81.44
CA ARG A 293 -24.29 -24.26 81.96
C ARG A 293 -23.60 -23.36 80.95
#